data_AF-A0A162IKM9-F1
#
_entry.id   AF-A0A162IKM9-F1
#
_cell.length_a   1.000
_cell.length_b   1.000
_cell.length_c   1.000
_cell.angle_alpha   90.00
_cell.angle_beta   90.00
_cell.angle_gamma   90.00
#
_symmetry.space_group_name_H-M   'P 1'
#
loop_
_entity.id
_entity.type
_entity.pdbx_description
1 polymer ?
#
loop_
_entity_poly.entity_id
_entity_poly.type
_entity_poly.pdbx_seq_one_letter_code
_entity_poly.pdbx_strand_id
1 'polypeptide(L)'
;MPRTSSRRSKIQDQLSEASAEPTLGASEAVVQTAQKSSKAGSTGKRKLGATNSHSDDAETSKKRKSKENLNNKEHAGSFAERTVVSSLGKGMFIGAHVSAAGGVQNAVTNAIQIGANSFALFLKSQRKWDNPPLSDEARDLFISNCKTHGYSAAQHSLPHGSYLVNLAQADEGKATQAYNSFVDDLKRCEELGIMLYNFHPGSTGGDARPAAIKRIAMQLNRSHKATKSVVTVLENMAGAGNVIGSTWEDLRDIIALVEDRDRVGVCIDTCHAFAAGHDLRTPEAFKDTIEAFEQIVGLKYLKAFHLNDSKAPFGSNRDLHANIGTGFLGLRAFHSIMNHASFRNMPMVLETPIDSKGPDGKPIENKKIWADEIKLLESLIGMDADTDEFRAKDKELQAAGASERRRIQEQVDKKAAKANKKGSRSRDKKKAKGDESDRD
;
A
#
# COMPACT_ATOMS: atom_id res chain seq x y z
N MET A 1 -18.86 46.85 -48.90
CA MET A 1 -19.43 47.81 -47.92
C MET A 1 -20.30 47.03 -46.95
N PRO A 2 -20.32 47.33 -45.64
CA PRO A 2 -19.19 47.51 -44.72
C PRO A 2 -19.41 46.60 -43.46
N ARG A 3 -18.84 46.71 -42.25
CA ARG A 3 -17.82 47.57 -41.61
C ARG A 3 -17.28 46.82 -40.35
N THR A 4 -15.96 46.60 -40.23
CA THR A 4 -15.09 46.77 -39.01
C THR A 4 -15.48 46.17 -37.63
N SER A 5 -14.57 45.84 -36.70
CA SER A 5 -13.20 46.35 -36.48
C SER A 5 -12.28 45.36 -35.75
N SER A 6 -11.00 45.39 -36.10
CA SER A 6 -9.89 44.87 -35.28
C SER A 6 -9.42 45.94 -34.28
N ARG A 7 -8.74 45.52 -33.19
CA ARG A 7 -7.69 46.34 -32.55
C ARG A 7 -6.66 45.47 -31.81
N ARG A 8 -5.56 45.16 -32.51
CA ARG A 8 -4.24 44.96 -31.87
C ARG A 8 -3.58 46.33 -31.71
N SER A 9 -2.86 46.54 -30.60
CA SER A 9 -1.85 47.60 -30.50
C SER A 9 -0.54 47.00 -29.99
N LYS A 10 0.53 47.13 -30.78
CA LYS A 10 1.91 46.90 -30.33
C LYS A 10 2.33 48.06 -29.42
N ILE A 11 3.15 47.78 -28.42
CA ILE A 11 4.33 48.61 -28.09
C ILE A 11 5.50 47.63 -27.91
N GLN A 12 6.68 48.03 -28.37
CA GLN A 12 7.91 47.27 -28.42
C GLN A 12 9.06 48.24 -28.10
N ASP A 13 10.15 47.75 -27.51
CA ASP A 13 11.43 48.45 -27.26
C ASP A 13 11.37 49.61 -26.22
N GLN A 14 12.44 49.97 -25.49
CA GLN A 14 13.88 49.68 -25.64
C GLN A 14 14.68 49.97 -24.33
N LEU A 15 15.93 49.47 -24.24
CA LEU A 15 17.07 49.96 -23.39
C LEU A 15 16.96 49.78 -21.84
N SER A 16 18.04 49.65 -21.04
CA SER A 16 19.46 49.26 -21.26
C SER A 16 20.22 49.13 -19.92
N GLU A 17 21.09 48.12 -19.80
CA GLU A 17 22.40 48.07 -19.09
C GLU A 17 22.60 48.47 -17.58
N ALA A 18 23.77 48.05 -17.07
CA ALA A 18 24.42 48.32 -15.76
C ALA A 18 23.82 47.63 -14.51
N SER A 19 24.38 46.55 -13.93
CA SER A 19 25.73 46.28 -13.38
C SER A 19 26.01 46.86 -11.98
N ALA A 20 26.12 45.99 -10.96
CA ALA A 20 27.17 45.98 -9.91
C ALA A 20 26.84 44.96 -8.80
N GLU A 21 27.85 44.23 -8.33
CA GLU A 21 27.82 43.54 -7.03
C GLU A 21 27.93 44.55 -5.87
N PRO A 22 27.76 44.10 -4.61
CA PRO A 22 28.97 44.12 -3.78
C PRO A 22 29.23 42.82 -3.01
N THR A 23 30.50 42.47 -2.91
CA THR A 23 31.06 41.42 -2.04
C THR A 23 31.50 42.00 -0.67
N LEU A 24 31.92 41.08 0.22
CA LEU A 24 32.53 41.29 1.55
C LEU A 24 31.53 41.52 2.72
N GLY A 25 31.71 40.92 3.90
CA GLY A 25 32.83 40.08 4.38
C GLY A 25 32.44 39.15 5.53
N ALA A 26 33.41 38.33 5.97
CA ALA A 26 33.20 37.14 6.79
C ALA A 26 33.08 37.38 8.31
N SER A 27 32.53 36.38 9.01
CA SER A 27 33.01 35.99 10.33
C SER A 27 32.98 34.46 10.49
N GLU A 28 34.16 33.84 10.58
CA GLU A 28 34.30 32.45 10.99
C GLU A 28 34.18 32.36 12.53
N ALA A 29 33.40 31.41 13.04
CA ALA A 29 33.35 31.08 14.45
C ALA A 29 33.98 29.70 14.68
N VAL A 30 35.29 29.69 14.94
CA VAL A 30 36.04 28.48 15.30
C VAL A 30 35.64 28.02 16.71
N VAL A 31 35.06 26.83 16.83
CA VAL A 31 34.89 26.15 18.12
C VAL A 31 35.97 25.08 18.27
N GLN A 32 37.01 25.41 19.04
CA GLN A 32 37.99 24.44 19.51
C GLN A 32 37.36 23.55 20.59
N THR A 33 37.48 22.22 20.45
CA THR A 33 37.39 21.29 21.58
C THR A 33 38.71 20.56 21.73
N ALA A 34 39.36 20.78 22.87
CA ALA A 34 40.73 20.35 23.11
C ALA A 34 40.82 18.85 23.45
N GLN A 35 41.77 18.17 22.82
CA GLN A 35 42.30 16.92 23.37
C GLN A 35 43.08 17.22 24.66
N LYS A 36 42.77 16.49 25.74
CA LYS A 36 43.64 16.42 26.93
C LYS A 36 44.02 14.97 27.20
N SER A 37 45.31 14.69 27.03
CA SER A 37 45.97 13.48 27.51
C SER A 37 46.27 13.59 29.01
N SER A 38 46.06 12.52 29.78
CA SER A 38 46.72 12.30 31.06
C SER A 38 47.12 10.83 31.23
N LYS A 39 48.32 10.59 31.77
CA LYS A 39 48.95 9.28 31.91
C LYS A 39 48.73 8.67 33.31
N ALA A 40 48.60 7.35 33.33
CA ALA A 40 49.20 6.38 34.26
C ALA A 40 48.87 6.39 35.79
N GLY A 41 48.82 5.17 36.35
CA GLY A 41 48.69 4.89 37.79
C GLY A 41 47.73 3.71 38.08
N SER A 42 48.07 2.45 37.79
CA SER A 42 49.00 1.55 38.52
C SER A 42 48.29 0.57 39.50
N THR A 43 48.86 -0.64 39.60
CA THR A 43 48.49 -1.86 40.38
C THR A 43 47.49 -2.78 39.66
N GLY A 44 47.74 -4.07 39.40
CA GLY A 44 48.62 -5.09 40.01
C GLY A 44 47.71 -6.30 40.35
N LYS A 45 48.02 -7.60 40.16
CA LYS A 45 49.25 -8.39 39.88
C LYS A 45 48.85 -9.57 38.95
N ARG A 46 49.72 -10.06 38.05
CA ARG A 46 50.47 -11.36 38.08
C ARG A 46 49.62 -12.61 38.44
N LYS A 47 49.84 -13.80 37.86
CA LYS A 47 51.12 -14.34 37.33
C LYS A 47 50.91 -15.50 36.34
N LEU A 48 51.88 -15.69 35.44
CA LEU A 48 52.08 -16.89 34.60
C LEU A 48 52.62 -18.07 35.43
N GLY A 49 52.46 -19.29 34.91
CA GLY A 49 53.18 -20.49 35.35
C GLY A 49 52.74 -21.74 34.56
N ALA A 50 53.60 -22.24 33.68
CA ALA A 50 53.35 -23.42 32.84
C ALA A 50 54.28 -24.58 33.23
N THR A 51 53.86 -25.82 32.95
CA THR A 51 54.75 -26.98 32.74
C THR A 51 54.09 -28.01 31.81
N ASN A 52 54.90 -28.67 30.98
CA ASN A 52 54.52 -29.74 30.05
C ASN A 52 54.73 -31.14 30.67
N SER A 53 53.96 -32.14 30.23
CA SER A 53 54.48 -33.31 29.47
C SER A 53 53.39 -34.32 29.06
N HIS A 54 53.56 -34.90 27.86
CA HIS A 54 53.24 -36.26 27.33
C HIS A 54 52.03 -37.10 27.89
N SER A 55 51.31 -37.93 27.11
CA SER A 55 51.51 -38.48 25.74
C SER A 55 50.19 -38.96 25.05
N ASP A 56 50.34 -39.43 23.80
CA ASP A 56 49.54 -40.45 23.07
C ASP A 56 48.17 -40.14 22.42
N ASP A 57 48.23 -40.15 21.07
CA ASP A 57 47.35 -40.81 20.08
C ASP A 57 45.82 -40.92 20.27
N ALA A 58 45.08 -40.30 19.34
CA ALA A 58 44.28 -41.02 18.33
C ALA A 58 43.65 -40.07 17.29
N GLU A 59 43.52 -40.54 16.04
CA GLU A 59 42.91 -39.77 14.95
C GLU A 59 41.39 -39.55 15.12
N THR A 60 40.90 -38.40 14.62
CA THR A 60 39.76 -38.40 13.68
C THR A 60 39.62 -37.04 13.00
N SER A 61 39.83 -36.98 11.70
CA SER A 61 39.68 -35.73 10.96
C SER A 61 38.20 -35.29 10.85
N LYS A 62 37.88 -34.10 11.35
CA LYS A 62 36.62 -33.39 11.03
C LYS A 62 36.92 -32.17 10.17
N LYS A 63 36.84 -32.35 8.85
CA LYS A 63 36.79 -31.24 7.88
C LYS A 63 35.63 -30.30 8.25
N ARG A 64 35.95 -29.03 8.53
CA ARG A 64 34.97 -27.94 8.58
C ARG A 64 34.21 -27.88 7.24
N LYS A 65 32.92 -28.19 7.23
CA LYS A 65 32.02 -27.77 6.13
C LYS A 65 31.51 -26.36 6.42
N SER A 66 31.52 -25.49 5.42
CA SER A 66 31.01 -24.12 5.53
C SER A 66 29.49 -24.11 5.76
N LYS A 67 29.00 -23.07 6.46
CA LYS A 67 27.57 -22.91 6.79
C LYS A 67 26.69 -22.49 5.60
N GLU A 68 27.28 -22.16 4.44
CA GLU A 68 26.57 -21.63 3.27
C GLU A 68 25.57 -22.62 2.64
N ASN A 69 25.79 -23.93 2.80
CA ASN A 69 24.97 -24.96 2.14
C ASN A 69 23.69 -25.38 2.89
N LEU A 70 23.32 -24.69 3.99
CA LEU A 70 22.14 -25.05 4.78
C LEU A 70 20.89 -24.19 4.47
N ASN A 71 21.03 -22.93 4.05
CA ASN A 71 19.87 -22.08 3.76
C ASN A 71 19.16 -22.43 2.44
N ASN A 72 19.84 -23.07 1.48
CA ASN A 72 19.26 -23.36 0.15
C ASN A 72 18.29 -24.56 0.11
N LYS A 73 18.01 -25.22 1.25
CA LYS A 73 17.14 -26.41 1.28
C LYS A 73 15.71 -26.18 1.79
N GLU A 74 15.41 -25.04 2.39
CA GLU A 74 14.05 -24.73 2.90
C GLU A 74 13.14 -23.99 1.90
N HIS A 75 13.61 -23.79 0.66
CA HIS A 75 12.83 -23.13 -0.41
C HIS A 75 12.52 -24.03 -1.61
N ALA A 76 12.61 -25.35 -1.45
CA ALA A 76 12.19 -26.35 -2.44
C ALA A 76 10.65 -26.52 -2.52
N GLY A 77 9.90 -25.42 -2.44
CA GLY A 77 8.50 -25.39 -2.85
C GLY A 77 8.42 -25.28 -4.37
N SER A 78 7.51 -26.01 -5.00
CA SER A 78 7.26 -25.85 -6.44
C SER A 78 6.84 -24.41 -6.72
N PHE A 79 7.57 -23.71 -7.59
CA PHE A 79 7.14 -22.42 -8.10
C PHE A 79 5.88 -22.62 -8.96
N ALA A 80 4.88 -21.77 -8.80
CA ALA A 80 3.77 -21.71 -9.75
C ALA A 80 4.27 -21.09 -11.07
N GLU A 81 3.88 -21.68 -12.21
CA GLU A 81 4.23 -21.14 -13.52
C GLU A 81 3.56 -19.77 -13.73
N ARG A 82 4.36 -18.74 -14.02
CA ARG A 82 3.89 -17.39 -14.34
C ARG A 82 3.49 -17.28 -15.81
N THR A 83 2.39 -16.61 -16.13
CA THR A 83 2.13 -16.28 -17.55
C THR A 83 3.04 -15.12 -17.97
N VAL A 84 3.69 -15.26 -19.13
CA VAL A 84 4.60 -14.23 -19.61
C VAL A 84 3.77 -13.00 -20.02
N VAL A 85 4.15 -11.81 -19.53
CA VAL A 85 3.34 -10.59 -19.78
C VAL A 85 3.22 -10.28 -21.27
N SER A 86 4.23 -10.63 -22.08
CA SER A 86 4.19 -10.50 -23.53
C SER A 86 3.29 -11.50 -24.25
N SER A 87 2.86 -12.60 -23.60
CA SER A 87 1.83 -13.51 -24.13
C SER A 87 0.42 -13.15 -23.67
N LEU A 88 0.27 -12.27 -22.67
CA LEU A 88 -1.02 -11.67 -22.34
C LEU A 88 -1.36 -10.62 -23.41
N GLY A 89 -2.57 -10.66 -23.98
CA GLY A 89 -3.02 -9.66 -24.97
C GLY A 89 -3.11 -8.22 -24.42
N LYS A 90 -2.93 -8.04 -23.11
CA LYS A 90 -2.83 -6.77 -22.38
C LYS A 90 -1.76 -6.94 -21.31
N GLY A 91 -0.80 -6.02 -21.24
CA GLY A 91 0.26 -6.05 -20.24
C GLY A 91 -0.26 -5.71 -18.84
N MET A 92 -0.72 -6.70 -18.09
CA MET A 92 -1.23 -6.55 -16.72
C MET A 92 -0.20 -7.04 -15.70
N PHE A 93 0.07 -6.22 -14.68
CA PHE A 93 1.02 -6.57 -13.63
C PHE A 93 0.29 -7.08 -12.38
N ILE A 94 -0.05 -8.37 -12.35
CA ILE A 94 -0.82 -9.06 -11.31
C ILE A 94 0.11 -9.72 -10.28
N GLY A 95 -0.22 -9.60 -9.01
CA GLY A 95 0.47 -10.26 -7.90
C GLY A 95 -0.31 -10.20 -6.59
N ALA A 96 0.40 -10.27 -5.46
CA ALA A 96 -0.21 -10.23 -4.13
C ALA A 96 0.64 -9.46 -3.11
N HIS A 97 0.05 -9.12 -1.95
CA HIS A 97 0.77 -8.56 -0.82
C HIS A 97 1.52 -9.66 -0.05
N VAL A 98 2.69 -10.02 -0.57
CA VAL A 98 3.50 -11.11 -0.03
C VAL A 98 4.25 -10.74 1.26
N SER A 99 4.58 -11.76 2.05
CA SER A 99 5.36 -11.59 3.27
C SER A 99 6.82 -11.19 2.99
N ALA A 100 7.31 -10.21 3.74
CA ALA A 100 8.73 -9.82 3.83
C ALA A 100 9.36 -10.24 5.18
N ALA A 101 8.79 -11.24 5.86
CA ALA A 101 9.35 -11.76 7.11
C ALA A 101 10.77 -12.28 6.90
N GLY A 102 11.71 -11.87 7.77
CA GLY A 102 13.15 -12.13 7.62
C GLY A 102 13.89 -11.16 6.70
N GLY A 103 13.20 -10.22 6.04
CA GLY A 103 13.80 -9.15 5.24
C GLY A 103 13.11 -8.96 3.89
N VAL A 104 13.24 -7.76 3.33
CA VAL A 104 12.59 -7.34 2.07
C VAL A 104 12.96 -8.23 0.88
N GLN A 105 14.18 -8.79 0.84
CA GLN A 105 14.64 -9.71 -0.20
C GLN A 105 13.77 -10.97 -0.33
N ASN A 106 13.11 -11.39 0.76
CA ASN A 106 12.22 -12.57 0.77
C ASN A 106 10.89 -12.30 0.05
N ALA A 107 10.47 -11.04 -0.09
CA ALA A 107 9.25 -10.69 -0.83
C ALA A 107 9.35 -11.10 -2.30
N VAL A 108 10.51 -10.88 -2.94
CA VAL A 108 10.74 -11.26 -4.35
C VAL A 108 10.61 -12.78 -4.51
N THR A 109 11.25 -13.57 -3.64
CA THR A 109 11.12 -15.04 -3.62
C THR A 109 9.67 -15.48 -3.43
N ASN A 110 8.94 -14.86 -2.49
CA ASN A 110 7.54 -15.17 -2.22
C ASN A 110 6.61 -14.82 -3.39
N ALA A 111 6.87 -13.73 -4.13
CA ALA A 111 6.14 -13.36 -5.33
C ALA A 111 6.34 -14.38 -6.46
N ILE A 112 7.58 -14.85 -6.66
CA ILE A 112 7.89 -15.89 -7.66
C ILE A 112 7.22 -17.22 -7.31
N GLN A 113 7.15 -17.61 -6.03
CA GLN A 113 6.48 -18.85 -5.58
C GLN A 113 5.01 -18.92 -6.01
N ILE A 114 4.31 -17.79 -6.05
CA ILE A 114 2.90 -17.70 -6.46
C ILE A 114 2.71 -17.35 -7.94
N GLY A 115 3.79 -17.34 -8.74
CA GLY A 115 3.72 -17.03 -10.18
C GLY A 115 3.42 -15.56 -10.48
N ALA A 116 3.55 -14.66 -9.50
CA ALA A 116 3.25 -13.24 -9.66
C ALA A 116 4.25 -12.54 -10.59
N ASN A 117 3.81 -11.39 -11.12
CA ASN A 117 4.65 -10.50 -11.92
C ASN A 117 4.72 -9.07 -11.35
N SER A 118 3.88 -8.78 -10.35
CA SER A 118 3.89 -7.63 -9.44
C SER A 118 3.89 -8.12 -7.99
N PHE A 119 4.12 -7.25 -7.00
CA PHE A 119 3.88 -7.55 -5.58
C PHE A 119 3.73 -6.31 -4.72
N ALA A 120 3.11 -6.48 -3.54
CA ALA A 120 3.21 -5.56 -2.43
C ALA A 120 3.95 -6.21 -1.25
N LEU A 121 4.44 -5.39 -0.32
CA LEU A 121 5.10 -5.81 0.91
C LEU A 121 5.04 -4.71 1.97
N PHE A 122 5.21 -5.08 3.24
CA PHE A 122 5.62 -4.13 4.27
C PHE A 122 7.16 -4.02 4.27
N LEU A 123 7.69 -2.80 4.23
CA LEU A 123 9.14 -2.54 4.25
C LEU A 123 9.79 -2.76 5.63
N LYS A 124 8.97 -2.72 6.68
CA LYS A 124 9.32 -2.94 8.09
C LYS A 124 8.11 -3.45 8.85
N SER A 125 8.21 -3.67 10.16
CA SER A 125 7.06 -4.20 10.92
C SER A 125 5.94 -3.17 11.02
N GLN A 126 4.78 -3.50 10.44
CA GLN A 126 3.57 -2.69 10.48
C GLN A 126 2.91 -2.62 11.87
N ARG A 127 3.40 -3.38 12.86
CA ARG A 127 2.84 -3.52 14.21
C ARG A 127 3.55 -2.67 15.27
N LYS A 128 4.64 -1.98 14.92
CA LYS A 128 5.43 -1.16 15.85
C LYS A 128 6.03 0.05 15.15
N TRP A 129 6.23 1.13 15.90
CA TRP A 129 6.87 2.34 15.42
C TRP A 129 8.37 2.16 15.20
N ASP A 130 9.07 1.67 16.22
CA ASP A 130 10.52 1.52 16.20
C ASP A 130 10.94 0.26 15.42
N ASN A 131 11.76 0.46 14.39
CA ASN A 131 12.23 -0.57 13.48
C ASN A 131 13.72 -0.33 13.19
N PRO A 132 14.55 -1.40 13.12
CA PRO A 132 15.96 -1.23 12.77
C PRO A 132 16.10 -0.61 11.36
N PRO A 133 17.23 0.07 11.07
CA PRO A 133 17.57 0.50 9.72
C PRO A 133 17.46 -0.64 8.69
N LEU A 134 17.27 -0.30 7.42
CA LEU A 134 17.37 -1.29 6.36
C LEU A 134 18.79 -1.86 6.34
N SER A 135 18.92 -3.19 6.31
CA SER A 135 20.23 -3.84 6.20
C SER A 135 20.75 -3.70 4.77
N ASP A 136 22.02 -3.33 4.61
CA ASP A 136 22.72 -3.31 3.32
C ASP A 136 22.58 -4.65 2.58
N GLU A 137 22.76 -5.77 3.28
CA GLU A 137 22.61 -7.12 2.73
C GLU A 137 21.18 -7.37 2.23
N ALA A 138 20.16 -6.95 2.98
CA ALA A 138 18.76 -7.11 2.60
C ALA A 138 18.39 -6.23 1.38
N ARG A 139 18.93 -5.01 1.31
CA ARG A 139 18.79 -4.11 0.15
C ARG A 139 19.43 -4.72 -1.09
N ASP A 140 20.69 -5.12 -0.98
CA ASP A 140 21.47 -5.60 -2.13
C ASP A 140 20.94 -6.92 -2.67
N LEU A 141 20.49 -7.83 -1.78
CA LEU A 141 19.77 -9.04 -2.16
C LEU A 141 18.41 -8.73 -2.81
N PHE A 142 17.64 -7.77 -2.32
CA PHE A 142 16.37 -7.38 -2.96
C PHE A 142 16.60 -6.85 -4.39
N ILE A 143 17.56 -5.95 -4.57
CA ILE A 143 17.90 -5.38 -5.89
C ILE A 143 18.40 -6.48 -6.83
N SER A 144 19.28 -7.37 -6.34
CA SER A 144 19.81 -8.50 -7.11
C SER A 144 18.71 -9.49 -7.52
N ASN A 145 17.79 -9.84 -6.60
CA ASN A 145 16.67 -10.74 -6.88
C ASN A 145 15.70 -10.12 -7.89
N CYS A 146 15.36 -8.83 -7.74
CA CYS A 146 14.54 -8.11 -8.72
C CYS A 146 15.15 -8.17 -10.12
N LYS A 147 16.45 -7.85 -10.25
CA LYS A 147 17.18 -7.92 -11.52
C LYS A 147 17.22 -9.34 -12.10
N THR A 148 17.49 -10.34 -11.26
CA THR A 148 17.62 -11.76 -11.66
C THR A 148 16.30 -12.34 -12.18
N HIS A 149 15.17 -11.92 -11.60
CA HIS A 149 13.84 -12.44 -11.93
C HIS A 149 12.99 -11.50 -12.78
N GLY A 150 13.59 -10.46 -13.37
CA GLY A 150 12.91 -9.56 -14.31
C GLY A 150 11.83 -8.65 -13.68
N TYR A 151 11.99 -8.29 -12.41
CA TYR A 151 11.15 -7.28 -11.76
C TYR A 151 11.78 -5.90 -11.86
N SER A 152 11.00 -4.94 -12.37
CA SER A 152 11.28 -3.51 -12.20
C SER A 152 10.77 -3.11 -10.81
N ALA A 153 11.65 -2.93 -9.82
CA ALA A 153 11.25 -2.49 -8.47
C ALA A 153 10.45 -1.17 -8.51
N ALA A 154 10.76 -0.29 -9.46
CA ALA A 154 10.07 0.96 -9.69
C ALA A 154 8.60 0.80 -10.14
N GLN A 155 8.27 -0.24 -10.89
CA GLN A 155 6.96 -0.41 -11.54
C GLN A 155 6.13 -1.60 -11.01
N HIS A 156 6.79 -2.64 -10.53
CA HIS A 156 6.17 -3.92 -10.12
C HIS A 156 6.09 -4.09 -8.61
N SER A 157 6.69 -3.17 -7.82
CA SER A 157 6.60 -3.19 -6.36
C SER A 157 5.73 -2.04 -5.87
N LEU A 158 4.72 -2.36 -5.07
CA LEU A 158 3.81 -1.41 -4.43
C LEU A 158 3.80 -1.65 -2.91
N PRO A 159 4.82 -1.21 -2.16
CA PRO A 159 4.85 -1.41 -0.72
C PRO A 159 3.72 -0.67 -0.02
N HIS A 160 3.23 -1.26 1.06
CA HIS A 160 2.13 -0.72 1.85
C HIS A 160 2.65 -0.08 3.14
N GLY A 161 2.08 1.06 3.53
CA GLY A 161 2.37 1.71 4.80
C GLY A 161 1.72 1.04 6.01
N SER A 162 2.31 1.23 7.19
CA SER A 162 1.73 0.71 8.44
C SER A 162 0.38 1.33 8.76
N TYR A 163 -0.59 0.47 9.13
CA TYR A 163 -1.92 0.89 9.62
C TYR A 163 -1.90 1.77 10.89
N LEU A 164 -0.73 1.91 11.55
CA LEU A 164 -0.54 2.83 12.66
C LEU A 164 -0.41 4.30 12.19
N VAL A 165 0.07 4.51 10.96
CA VAL A 165 0.31 5.84 10.39
C VAL A 165 -1.04 6.50 10.06
N ASN A 166 -1.25 7.70 10.63
CA ASN A 166 -2.35 8.57 10.26
C ASN A 166 -1.77 9.97 10.01
N LEU A 167 -1.66 10.39 8.74
CA LEU A 167 -1.12 11.71 8.39
C LEU A 167 -2.10 12.86 8.70
N ALA A 168 -3.35 12.55 9.05
CA ALA A 168 -4.36 13.51 9.46
C ALA A 168 -4.37 13.83 10.97
N GLN A 169 -3.44 13.28 11.77
CA GLN A 169 -3.35 13.53 13.22
C GLN A 169 -3.29 15.02 13.56
N ALA A 170 -4.13 15.44 14.52
CA ALA A 170 -4.16 16.81 15.05
C ALA A 170 -3.17 17.02 16.20
N ASP A 171 -2.93 15.97 16.99
CA ASP A 171 -1.98 15.95 18.09
C ASP A 171 -0.54 15.97 17.55
N GLU A 172 0.26 16.96 17.96
CA GLU A 172 1.59 17.23 17.40
C GLU A 172 2.58 16.06 17.61
N GLY A 173 2.51 15.40 18.77
CA GLY A 173 3.36 14.25 19.08
C GLY A 173 3.05 13.05 18.19
N LYS A 174 1.76 12.70 18.05
CA LYS A 174 1.30 11.63 17.16
C LYS A 174 1.52 11.97 15.68
N ALA A 175 1.33 13.23 15.29
CA ALA A 175 1.61 13.70 13.92
C ALA A 175 3.10 13.57 13.60
N THR A 176 3.99 13.93 14.53
CA THR A 176 5.44 13.78 14.38
C THR A 176 5.85 12.30 14.30
N GLN A 177 5.28 11.44 15.15
CA GLN A 177 5.52 10.00 15.11
C GLN A 177 5.06 9.36 13.79
N ALA A 178 3.85 9.69 13.31
CA ALA A 178 3.32 9.22 12.04
C ALA A 178 4.16 9.71 10.84
N TYR A 179 4.52 11.00 10.83
CA TYR A 179 5.36 11.60 9.79
C TYR A 179 6.75 10.95 9.72
N ASN A 180 7.40 10.76 10.87
CA ASN A 180 8.74 10.15 10.92
C ASN A 180 8.71 8.70 10.41
N SER A 181 7.68 7.92 10.80
CA SER A 181 7.50 6.56 10.26
C SER A 181 7.31 6.58 8.74
N PHE A 182 6.45 7.47 8.24
CA PHE A 182 6.13 7.60 6.81
C PHE A 182 7.37 7.99 5.98
N VAL A 183 8.16 8.97 6.42
CA VAL A 183 9.38 9.38 5.73
C VAL A 183 10.47 8.31 5.76
N ASP A 184 10.58 7.52 6.83
CA ASP A 184 11.47 6.34 6.86
C ASP A 184 11.03 5.27 5.85
N ASP A 185 9.72 5.04 5.66
CA ASP A 185 9.23 4.13 4.61
C ASP A 185 9.53 4.65 3.20
N LEU A 186 9.34 5.95 2.93
CA LEU A 186 9.71 6.53 1.63
C LEU A 186 11.21 6.41 1.36
N LYS A 187 12.08 6.65 2.35
CA LYS A 187 13.54 6.49 2.19
C LYS A 187 13.92 5.03 1.89
N ARG A 188 13.29 4.07 2.55
CA ARG A 188 13.46 2.64 2.23
C ARG A 188 13.05 2.31 0.80
N CYS A 189 11.97 2.92 0.28
CA CYS A 189 11.64 2.80 -1.14
C CYS A 189 12.79 3.32 -2.05
N GLU A 190 13.36 4.48 -1.74
CA GLU A 190 14.49 5.05 -2.53
C GLU A 190 15.73 4.16 -2.50
N GLU A 191 16.09 3.63 -1.32
CA GLU A 191 17.20 2.68 -1.16
C GLU A 191 16.99 1.36 -1.92
N LEU A 192 15.73 0.93 -2.12
CA LEU A 192 15.35 -0.29 -2.84
C LEU A 192 15.06 -0.05 -4.34
N GLY A 193 15.13 1.19 -4.82
CA GLY A 193 14.77 1.55 -6.20
C GLY A 193 13.27 1.45 -6.52
N ILE A 194 12.42 1.53 -5.50
CA ILE A 194 10.96 1.49 -5.60
C ILE A 194 10.43 2.92 -5.78
N MET A 195 9.50 3.13 -6.72
CA MET A 195 8.96 4.46 -7.05
C MET A 195 7.52 4.69 -6.60
N LEU A 196 6.79 3.65 -6.20
CA LEU A 196 5.41 3.75 -5.70
C LEU A 196 5.38 3.39 -4.22
N TYR A 197 4.55 4.07 -3.43
CA TYR A 197 4.33 3.73 -2.02
C TYR A 197 2.87 3.95 -1.64
N ASN A 198 2.15 2.87 -1.34
CA ASN A 198 0.73 2.89 -1.03
C ASN A 198 0.46 3.13 0.44
N PHE A 199 -0.55 3.95 0.75
CA PHE A 199 -0.99 4.17 2.12
C PHE A 199 -2.45 4.64 2.19
N HIS A 200 -3.12 4.27 3.28
CA HIS A 200 -4.42 4.82 3.62
C HIS A 200 -4.27 6.31 3.99
N PRO A 201 -5.08 7.25 3.42
CA PRO A 201 -4.92 8.68 3.65
C PRO A 201 -4.97 9.09 5.13
N GLY A 202 -5.85 8.44 5.90
CA GLY A 202 -5.91 8.58 7.35
C GLY A 202 -7.34 8.65 7.90
N SER A 203 -7.47 9.26 9.06
CA SER A 203 -8.74 9.43 9.78
C SER A 203 -8.78 10.78 10.48
N THR A 204 -9.93 11.48 10.41
CA THR A 204 -10.08 12.82 11.00
C THR A 204 -9.89 12.85 12.51
N GLY A 205 -10.01 11.69 13.19
CA GLY A 205 -9.97 11.61 14.66
C GLY A 205 -11.16 12.26 15.38
N GLY A 206 -12.13 12.80 14.64
CA GLY A 206 -13.24 13.61 15.16
C GLY A 206 -13.22 15.06 14.68
N ASP A 207 -12.10 15.52 14.10
CA ASP A 207 -11.99 16.87 13.54
C ASP A 207 -12.83 17.07 12.27
N ALA A 208 -13.02 18.35 11.92
CA ALA A 208 -13.58 18.74 10.63
C ALA A 208 -12.75 18.18 9.47
N ARG A 209 -13.41 17.43 8.56
CA ARG A 209 -12.80 16.74 7.41
C ARG A 209 -11.89 17.64 6.54
N PRO A 210 -12.23 18.90 6.20
CA PRO A 210 -11.33 19.79 5.46
C PRO A 210 -10.03 20.15 6.20
N ALA A 211 -10.04 20.21 7.54
CA ALA A 211 -8.84 20.44 8.34
C ALA A 211 -7.93 19.20 8.36
N ALA A 212 -8.54 18.02 8.46
CA ALA A 212 -7.84 16.74 8.40
C ALA A 212 -7.18 16.50 7.01
N ILE A 213 -7.90 16.79 5.92
CA ILE A 213 -7.38 16.76 4.54
C ILE A 213 -6.17 17.70 4.37
N LYS A 214 -6.26 18.95 4.87
CA LYS A 214 -5.14 19.91 4.86
C LYS A 214 -3.91 19.37 5.60
N ARG A 215 -4.09 18.66 6.72
CA ARG A 215 -2.97 18.03 7.44
C ARG A 215 -2.32 16.92 6.62
N ILE A 216 -3.09 16.05 5.96
CA ILE A 216 -2.54 15.01 5.06
C ILE A 216 -1.67 15.67 3.98
N ALA A 217 -2.23 16.62 3.22
CA ALA A 217 -1.51 17.28 2.13
C ALA A 217 -0.23 18.02 2.63
N MET A 218 -0.29 18.67 3.79
CA MET A 218 0.88 19.27 4.44
C MET A 218 1.97 18.23 4.75
N GLN A 219 1.62 17.06 5.30
CA GLN A 219 2.60 16.01 5.55
C GLN A 219 3.16 15.43 4.25
N LEU A 220 2.36 15.30 3.20
CA LEU A 220 2.83 14.86 1.87
C LEU A 220 3.86 15.86 1.31
N ASN A 221 3.53 17.15 1.26
CA ASN A 221 4.45 18.20 0.79
C ASN A 221 5.77 18.23 1.58
N ARG A 222 5.72 18.03 2.90
CA ARG A 222 6.93 17.89 3.74
C ARG A 222 7.72 16.62 3.38
N SER A 223 7.04 15.49 3.19
CA SER A 223 7.66 14.20 2.86
C SER A 223 8.32 14.21 1.47
N HIS A 224 7.68 14.86 0.48
CA HIS A 224 8.22 15.05 -0.86
C HIS A 224 9.47 15.92 -0.84
N LYS A 225 9.53 16.95 0.01
CA LYS A 225 10.74 17.78 0.24
C LYS A 225 11.85 17.03 1.00
N ALA A 226 11.50 16.01 1.78
CA ALA A 226 12.43 15.18 2.55
C ALA A 226 12.96 13.93 1.79
N THR A 227 12.50 13.73 0.55
CA THR A 227 12.83 12.62 -0.36
C THR A 227 12.91 13.14 -1.80
N LYS A 228 13.09 12.30 -2.81
CA LYS A 228 13.41 12.72 -4.19
C LYS A 228 12.50 12.11 -5.26
N SER A 229 12.19 10.81 -5.19
CA SER A 229 11.66 10.06 -6.34
C SER A 229 10.33 9.34 -6.10
N VAL A 230 10.00 8.99 -4.85
CA VAL A 230 8.81 8.17 -4.57
C VAL A 230 7.52 8.96 -4.79
N VAL A 231 6.59 8.36 -5.53
CA VAL A 231 5.19 8.77 -5.69
C VAL A 231 4.39 8.22 -4.50
N THR A 232 3.78 9.11 -3.72
CA THR A 232 2.91 8.73 -2.61
C THR A 232 1.52 8.41 -3.16
N VAL A 233 1.11 7.14 -3.06
CA VAL A 233 -0.12 6.60 -3.64
C VAL A 233 -1.20 6.53 -2.54
N LEU A 234 -2.22 7.38 -2.67
CA LEU A 234 -3.38 7.44 -1.78
C LEU A 234 -4.33 6.29 -2.11
N GLU A 235 -4.62 5.42 -1.16
CA GLU A 235 -5.66 4.41 -1.36
C GLU A 235 -7.06 4.96 -1.06
N ASN A 236 -8.08 4.50 -1.81
CA ASN A 236 -9.46 4.72 -1.42
C ASN A 236 -9.90 3.77 -0.30
N MET A 237 -10.85 4.19 0.53
CA MET A 237 -11.19 3.50 1.78
C MET A 237 -12.66 3.10 1.86
N ALA A 238 -12.99 2.03 2.59
CA ALA A 238 -14.37 1.56 2.78
C ALA A 238 -15.35 2.57 3.47
N GLY A 239 -14.86 3.67 4.06
CA GLY A 239 -15.72 4.75 4.59
C GLY A 239 -16.30 4.55 5.99
N ALA A 240 -15.68 3.71 6.83
CA ALA A 240 -16.12 3.52 8.20
C ALA A 240 -15.77 4.72 9.11
N GLY A 241 -16.79 5.41 9.66
CA GLY A 241 -16.62 6.40 10.72
C GLY A 241 -15.85 7.65 10.28
N ASN A 242 -14.66 7.87 10.85
CA ASN A 242 -13.85 9.08 10.63
C ASN A 242 -12.80 8.93 9.52
N VAL A 243 -12.80 7.81 8.78
CA VAL A 243 -11.82 7.53 7.72
C VAL A 243 -11.95 8.53 6.55
N ILE A 244 -10.81 8.84 5.92
CA ILE A 244 -10.67 9.76 4.79
C ILE A 244 -10.23 8.95 3.56
N GLY A 245 -10.78 9.26 2.38
CA GLY A 245 -10.51 8.57 1.12
C GLY A 245 -11.64 7.68 0.64
N SER A 246 -12.84 7.73 1.25
CA SER A 246 -13.97 6.90 0.82
C SER A 246 -14.78 7.49 -0.32
N THR A 247 -14.66 8.80 -0.55
CA THR A 247 -15.20 9.46 -1.74
C THR A 247 -14.06 9.92 -2.64
N TRP A 248 -14.34 10.06 -3.94
CA TRP A 248 -13.35 10.56 -4.89
C TRP A 248 -12.96 12.02 -4.58
N GLU A 249 -13.87 12.79 -3.97
CA GLU A 249 -13.63 14.15 -3.50
C GLU A 249 -12.59 14.23 -2.38
N ASP A 250 -12.57 13.29 -1.42
CA ASP A 250 -11.51 13.25 -0.40
C ASP A 250 -10.12 13.16 -1.05
N LEU A 251 -9.97 12.29 -2.07
CA LEU A 251 -8.71 12.09 -2.78
C LEU A 251 -8.35 13.31 -3.63
N ARG A 252 -9.31 13.85 -4.39
CA ARG A 252 -9.17 15.10 -5.16
C ARG A 252 -8.71 16.25 -4.25
N ASP A 253 -9.33 16.43 -3.11
CA ASP A 253 -9.07 17.58 -2.23
C ASP A 253 -7.71 17.47 -1.54
N ILE A 254 -7.20 16.26 -1.29
CA ILE A 254 -5.81 16.04 -0.89
C ILE A 254 -4.86 16.41 -2.05
N ILE A 255 -5.06 15.85 -3.24
CA ILE A 255 -4.22 16.07 -4.43
C ILE A 255 -4.21 17.55 -4.87
N ALA A 256 -5.32 18.25 -4.73
CA ALA A 256 -5.43 19.68 -5.01
C ALA A 256 -4.53 20.54 -4.12
N LEU A 257 -4.21 20.07 -2.90
CA LEU A 257 -3.35 20.74 -1.93
C LEU A 257 -1.90 20.25 -1.94
N VAL A 258 -1.59 19.20 -2.72
CA VAL A 258 -0.20 18.75 -2.93
C VAL A 258 0.51 19.71 -3.88
N GLU A 259 1.75 20.08 -3.53
CA GLU A 259 2.61 20.96 -4.33
C GLU A 259 3.18 20.23 -5.56
N ASP A 260 3.89 19.12 -5.35
CA ASP A 260 4.42 18.25 -6.40
C ASP A 260 3.40 17.18 -6.78
N ARG A 261 2.58 17.49 -7.79
CA ARG A 261 1.49 16.61 -8.23
C ARG A 261 1.95 15.46 -9.13
N ASP A 262 3.20 15.45 -9.58
CA ASP A 262 3.77 14.30 -10.29
C ASP A 262 4.18 13.20 -9.30
N ARG A 263 4.43 13.57 -8.04
CA ARG A 263 4.74 12.66 -6.93
C ARG A 263 3.55 12.28 -6.04
N VAL A 264 2.32 12.45 -6.52
CA VAL A 264 1.11 11.88 -5.89
C VAL A 264 0.34 11.00 -6.87
N GLY A 265 -0.28 9.94 -6.35
CA GLY A 265 -1.11 9.02 -7.12
C GLY A 265 -2.25 8.45 -6.29
N VAL A 266 -3.02 7.55 -6.90
CA VAL A 266 -4.13 6.82 -6.29
C VAL A 266 -4.02 5.33 -6.58
N CYS A 267 -4.31 4.52 -5.56
CA CYS A 267 -4.61 3.09 -5.71
C CYS A 267 -6.13 2.92 -5.57
N ILE A 268 -6.75 2.16 -6.49
CA ILE A 268 -8.13 1.73 -6.32
C ILE A 268 -8.15 0.33 -5.73
N ASP A 269 -8.51 0.22 -4.46
CA ASP A 269 -8.98 -1.03 -3.87
C ASP A 269 -10.46 -1.25 -4.22
N THR A 270 -10.73 -2.41 -4.84
CA THR A 270 -12.06 -2.76 -5.35
C THR A 270 -13.06 -3.12 -4.24
N CYS A 271 -12.59 -3.66 -3.11
CA CYS A 271 -13.43 -3.97 -1.95
C CYS A 271 -13.82 -2.69 -1.21
N HIS A 272 -12.88 -1.77 -1.01
CA HIS A 272 -13.07 -0.45 -0.44
C HIS A 272 -14.01 0.39 -1.30
N ALA A 273 -13.82 0.39 -2.62
CA ALA A 273 -14.71 1.10 -3.55
C ALA A 273 -16.15 0.60 -3.40
N PHE A 274 -16.33 -0.72 -3.49
CA PHE A 274 -17.62 -1.39 -3.33
C PHE A 274 -18.27 -1.17 -1.96
N ALA A 275 -17.49 -1.22 -0.88
CA ALA A 275 -17.96 -1.00 0.48
C ALA A 275 -18.30 0.47 0.76
N ALA A 276 -17.67 1.42 0.07
CA ALA A 276 -17.96 2.85 0.15
C ALA A 276 -19.16 3.30 -0.69
N GLY A 277 -19.59 2.50 -1.67
CA GLY A 277 -20.75 2.78 -2.53
C GLY A 277 -20.42 3.09 -3.99
N HIS A 278 -19.21 2.77 -4.45
CA HIS A 278 -18.82 2.84 -5.87
C HIS A 278 -19.01 1.45 -6.49
N ASP A 279 -19.97 1.29 -7.39
CA ASP A 279 -20.37 -0.03 -7.89
C ASP A 279 -19.51 -0.45 -9.10
N LEU A 280 -19.02 -1.68 -9.08
CA LEU A 280 -18.16 -2.26 -10.12
C LEU A 280 -18.73 -3.58 -10.67
N ARG A 281 -19.93 -4.00 -10.23
CA ARG A 281 -20.47 -5.36 -10.49
C ARG A 281 -20.87 -5.63 -11.94
N THR A 282 -21.38 -4.63 -12.66
CA THR A 282 -21.78 -4.76 -14.06
C THR A 282 -20.91 -3.87 -14.95
N PRO A 283 -20.81 -4.12 -16.28
CA PRO A 283 -20.05 -3.26 -17.18
C PRO A 283 -20.49 -1.79 -17.15
N GLU A 284 -21.78 -1.54 -16.98
CA GLU A 284 -22.39 -0.21 -16.91
C GLU A 284 -22.01 0.48 -15.59
N ALA A 285 -22.22 -0.19 -14.45
CA ALA A 285 -21.82 0.33 -13.14
C ALA A 285 -20.31 0.59 -13.04
N PHE A 286 -19.50 -0.33 -13.56
CA PHE A 286 -18.06 -0.18 -13.66
C PHE A 286 -17.68 1.04 -14.52
N LYS A 287 -18.29 1.20 -15.70
CA LYS A 287 -18.07 2.36 -16.57
C LYS A 287 -18.40 3.67 -15.84
N ASP A 288 -19.58 3.76 -15.24
CA ASP A 288 -20.05 4.96 -14.54
C ASP A 288 -19.13 5.33 -13.37
N THR A 289 -18.67 4.33 -12.60
CA THR A 289 -17.71 4.52 -11.50
C THR A 289 -16.35 5.03 -12.00
N ILE A 290 -15.83 4.49 -13.10
CA ILE A 290 -14.54 4.92 -13.67
C ILE A 290 -14.65 6.30 -14.36
N GLU A 291 -15.79 6.62 -14.99
CA GLU A 291 -16.07 7.96 -15.52
C GLU A 291 -16.19 9.00 -14.39
N ALA A 292 -16.83 8.66 -13.26
CA ALA A 292 -16.85 9.52 -12.07
C ALA A 292 -15.44 9.73 -11.48
N PHE A 293 -14.61 8.69 -11.44
CA PHE A 293 -13.21 8.80 -11.01
C PHE A 293 -12.39 9.71 -11.94
N GLU A 294 -12.53 9.58 -13.26
CA GLU A 294 -11.89 10.46 -14.25
C GLU A 294 -12.31 11.92 -14.07
N GLN A 295 -13.62 12.19 -13.88
CA GLN A 295 -14.14 13.55 -13.72
C GLN A 295 -13.71 14.22 -12.41
N ILE A 296 -13.62 13.47 -11.31
CA ILE A 296 -13.36 14.02 -9.98
C ILE A 296 -11.86 14.05 -9.65
N VAL A 297 -11.13 13.00 -10.00
CA VAL A 297 -9.69 12.84 -9.68
C VAL A 297 -8.84 12.91 -10.95
N GLY A 298 -9.19 12.11 -11.97
CA GLY A 298 -8.44 11.94 -13.21
C GLY A 298 -7.55 10.70 -13.21
N LEU A 299 -7.71 9.85 -14.23
CA LEU A 299 -6.98 8.60 -14.46
C LEU A 299 -5.46 8.78 -14.54
N LYS A 300 -4.97 9.99 -14.83
CA LYS A 300 -3.53 10.31 -14.76
C LYS A 300 -2.92 10.06 -13.38
N TYR A 301 -3.71 10.15 -12.30
CA TYR A 301 -3.27 9.86 -10.94
C TYR A 301 -3.44 8.39 -10.56
N LEU A 302 -4.24 7.59 -11.28
CA LEU A 302 -4.35 6.16 -11.02
C LEU A 302 -2.99 5.49 -11.30
N LYS A 303 -2.39 4.90 -10.27
CA LYS A 303 -1.08 4.21 -10.35
C LYS A 303 -1.16 2.71 -10.08
N ALA A 304 -2.21 2.25 -9.39
CA ALA A 304 -2.28 0.88 -8.89
C ALA A 304 -3.73 0.42 -8.66
N PHE A 305 -3.89 -0.89 -8.50
CA PHE A 305 -5.10 -1.51 -7.97
C PHE A 305 -4.76 -2.45 -6.82
N HIS A 306 -5.64 -2.51 -5.81
CA HIS A 306 -5.78 -3.70 -4.98
C HIS A 306 -7.03 -4.46 -5.45
N LEU A 307 -6.84 -5.75 -5.76
CA LEU A 307 -7.87 -6.60 -6.36
C LEU A 307 -8.47 -7.49 -5.28
N ASN A 308 -9.48 -6.96 -4.61
CA ASN A 308 -10.16 -7.59 -3.48
C ASN A 308 -11.66 -7.68 -3.75
N ASP A 309 -12.23 -8.89 -3.70
CA ASP A 309 -13.69 -9.05 -3.67
C ASP A 309 -14.18 -8.70 -2.24
N SER A 310 -15.48 -8.53 -2.03
CA SER A 310 -16.02 -8.17 -0.71
C SER A 310 -16.85 -9.28 -0.09
N LYS A 311 -16.50 -9.70 1.13
CA LYS A 311 -17.36 -10.55 1.95
C LYS A 311 -18.62 -9.81 2.42
N ALA A 312 -18.63 -8.48 2.36
CA ALA A 312 -19.72 -7.63 2.82
C ALA A 312 -20.55 -7.09 1.65
N PRO A 313 -21.84 -6.77 1.85
CA PRO A 313 -22.68 -6.21 0.80
C PRO A 313 -22.23 -4.78 0.40
N PHE A 314 -22.70 -4.36 -0.78
CA PHE A 314 -22.50 -3.02 -1.34
C PHE A 314 -22.85 -1.91 -0.35
N GLY A 315 -22.03 -0.86 -0.27
CA GLY A 315 -22.28 0.30 0.59
C GLY A 315 -22.33 -0.01 2.10
N SER A 316 -21.78 -1.15 2.55
CA SER A 316 -21.84 -1.58 3.96
C SER A 316 -20.84 -0.87 4.88
N ASN A 317 -19.90 -0.11 4.31
CA ASN A 317 -18.72 0.46 4.98
C ASN A 317 -17.94 -0.56 5.82
N ARG A 318 -17.81 -1.80 5.31
CA ARG A 318 -16.99 -2.85 5.90
C ARG A 318 -15.90 -3.27 4.92
N ASP A 319 -14.68 -2.85 5.23
CA ASP A 319 -13.46 -3.53 4.79
C ASP A 319 -13.51 -4.98 5.32
N LEU A 320 -13.73 -5.93 4.39
CA LEU A 320 -13.72 -7.38 4.62
C LEU A 320 -13.45 -8.11 3.29
N HIS A 321 -12.18 -8.33 2.96
CA HIS A 321 -11.78 -8.93 1.68
C HIS A 321 -12.24 -10.39 1.51
N ALA A 322 -12.74 -10.72 0.32
CA ALA A 322 -13.08 -12.06 -0.17
C ALA A 322 -12.15 -12.44 -1.33
N ASN A 323 -12.08 -13.74 -1.62
CA ASN A 323 -11.37 -14.24 -2.79
C ASN A 323 -12.12 -13.88 -4.09
N ILE A 324 -11.38 -13.74 -5.19
CA ILE A 324 -11.86 -13.28 -6.50
C ILE A 324 -13.10 -14.08 -6.95
N GLY A 325 -14.20 -13.37 -7.21
CA GLY A 325 -15.48 -13.94 -7.66
C GLY A 325 -16.32 -14.60 -6.58
N THR A 326 -15.81 -14.76 -5.35
CA THR A 326 -16.53 -15.42 -4.24
C THR A 326 -17.35 -14.46 -3.37
N GLY A 327 -17.10 -13.15 -3.47
CA GLY A 327 -17.76 -12.14 -2.67
C GLY A 327 -18.99 -11.53 -3.36
N PHE A 328 -19.46 -10.42 -2.82
CA PHE A 328 -20.61 -9.66 -3.31
C PHE A 328 -20.28 -8.80 -4.53
N LEU A 329 -19.00 -8.64 -4.88
CA LEU A 329 -18.56 -7.91 -6.07
C LEU A 329 -18.54 -8.83 -7.31
N GLY A 330 -18.10 -10.08 -7.15
CA GLY A 330 -18.24 -11.13 -8.18
C GLY A 330 -17.24 -11.02 -9.34
N LEU A 331 -17.24 -12.03 -10.24
CA LEU A 331 -16.16 -12.19 -11.23
C LEU A 331 -16.18 -11.11 -12.32
N ARG A 332 -17.36 -10.57 -12.64
CA ARG A 332 -17.59 -9.58 -13.72
C ARG A 332 -16.88 -8.24 -13.48
N ALA A 333 -16.68 -7.84 -12.23
CA ALA A 333 -15.89 -6.66 -11.88
C ALA A 333 -14.41 -6.83 -12.29
N PHE A 334 -13.81 -7.96 -11.90
CA PHE A 334 -12.41 -8.28 -12.22
C PHE A 334 -12.21 -8.49 -13.72
N HIS A 335 -13.17 -9.11 -14.41
CA HIS A 335 -13.17 -9.21 -15.88
C HIS A 335 -13.11 -7.82 -16.53
N SER A 336 -13.88 -6.85 -16.02
CA SER A 336 -13.90 -5.48 -16.53
C SER A 336 -12.55 -4.77 -16.33
N ILE A 337 -11.94 -4.92 -15.14
CA ILE A 337 -10.59 -4.37 -14.84
C ILE A 337 -9.52 -5.01 -15.73
N MET A 338 -9.45 -6.35 -15.80
CA MET A 338 -8.50 -7.10 -16.63
C MET A 338 -8.64 -6.78 -18.12
N ASN A 339 -9.79 -6.25 -18.56
CA ASN A 339 -10.03 -5.89 -19.94
C ASN A 339 -9.97 -4.38 -20.25
N HIS A 340 -9.86 -3.51 -19.25
CA HIS A 340 -9.80 -2.07 -19.47
C HIS A 340 -8.43 -1.63 -20.02
N ALA A 341 -8.41 -0.91 -21.14
CA ALA A 341 -7.18 -0.61 -21.86
C ALA A 341 -6.23 0.33 -21.09
N SER A 342 -6.78 1.27 -20.33
CA SER A 342 -6.02 2.31 -19.61
C SER A 342 -5.34 1.82 -18.33
N PHE A 343 -5.59 0.59 -17.89
CA PHE A 343 -5.05 0.03 -16.63
C PHE A 343 -3.79 -0.84 -16.84
N ARG A 344 -3.32 -0.94 -18.08
CA ARG A 344 -2.09 -1.68 -18.43
C ARG A 344 -0.87 -1.05 -17.76
N ASN A 345 0.13 -1.89 -17.49
CA ASN A 345 1.42 -1.52 -16.91
C ASN A 345 1.33 -0.88 -15.49
N MET A 346 0.22 -1.10 -14.77
CA MET A 346 0.06 -0.72 -13.36
C MET A 346 0.14 -1.97 -12.48
N PRO A 347 0.77 -1.91 -11.28
CA PRO A 347 0.71 -2.98 -10.30
C PRO A 347 -0.73 -3.21 -9.82
N MET A 348 -1.11 -4.48 -9.78
CA MET A 348 -2.41 -4.99 -9.37
C MET A 348 -2.19 -6.08 -8.32
N VAL A 349 -2.63 -5.83 -7.09
CA VAL A 349 -2.20 -6.58 -5.90
C VAL A 349 -3.40 -7.25 -5.24
N LEU A 350 -3.37 -8.57 -5.11
CA LEU A 350 -4.28 -9.33 -4.25
C LEU A 350 -3.93 -9.09 -2.77
N GLU A 351 -4.92 -8.71 -1.97
CA GLU A 351 -4.87 -8.75 -0.51
C GLU A 351 -5.99 -9.67 0.02
N THR A 352 -6.35 -10.64 -0.81
CA THR A 352 -7.37 -11.65 -0.56
C THR A 352 -6.93 -12.61 0.54
N PRO A 353 -7.85 -13.17 1.33
CA PRO A 353 -7.52 -14.07 2.42
C PRO A 353 -6.93 -15.39 1.90
N ILE A 354 -5.85 -15.85 2.54
CA ILE A 354 -5.18 -17.14 2.23
C ILE A 354 -5.24 -18.15 3.38
N ASP A 355 -6.00 -17.86 4.44
CA ASP A 355 -6.18 -18.78 5.56
C ASP A 355 -6.90 -20.06 5.14
N SER A 356 -6.30 -21.20 5.44
CA SER A 356 -6.87 -22.53 5.28
C SER A 356 -6.79 -23.31 6.60
N LYS A 357 -7.54 -24.41 6.74
CA LYS A 357 -7.43 -25.25 7.94
C LYS A 357 -6.28 -26.24 7.80
N GLY A 358 -5.30 -26.16 8.70
CA GLY A 358 -4.24 -27.14 8.83
C GLY A 358 -4.72 -28.47 9.42
N PRO A 359 -3.85 -29.50 9.47
CA PRO A 359 -4.19 -30.83 10.00
C PRO A 359 -4.67 -30.83 11.46
N ASP A 360 -4.26 -29.83 12.25
CA ASP A 360 -4.67 -29.62 13.64
C ASP A 360 -5.90 -28.70 13.78
N GLY A 361 -6.54 -28.33 12.66
CA GLY A 361 -7.68 -27.44 12.59
C GLY A 361 -7.38 -25.95 12.75
N LYS A 362 -6.11 -25.55 12.98
CA LYS A 362 -5.73 -24.13 13.08
C LYS A 362 -5.62 -23.47 11.70
N PRO A 363 -5.76 -22.13 11.61
CA PRO A 363 -5.44 -21.40 10.39
C PRO A 363 -3.96 -21.57 10.00
N ILE A 364 -3.72 -21.90 8.74
CA ILE A 364 -2.40 -21.88 8.08
C ILE A 364 -2.51 -21.13 6.75
N GLU A 365 -1.49 -20.34 6.41
CA GLU A 365 -1.41 -19.65 5.12
C GLU A 365 -1.24 -20.65 3.97
N ASN A 366 -2.18 -20.66 3.03
CA ASN A 366 -2.10 -21.43 1.79
C ASN A 366 -1.83 -20.51 0.60
N LYS A 367 -0.54 -20.27 0.32
CA LYS A 367 -0.09 -19.45 -0.82
C LYS A 367 -0.62 -19.91 -2.19
N LYS A 368 -1.08 -21.17 -2.33
CA LYS A 368 -1.69 -21.64 -3.58
C LYS A 368 -2.95 -20.86 -3.94
N ILE A 369 -3.68 -20.32 -2.95
CA ILE A 369 -4.88 -19.49 -3.20
C ILE A 369 -4.51 -18.28 -4.07
N TRP A 370 -3.46 -17.53 -3.74
CA TRP A 370 -3.00 -16.44 -4.60
C TRP A 370 -2.48 -16.90 -5.95
N ALA A 371 -1.79 -18.04 -6.04
CA ALA A 371 -1.36 -18.58 -7.33
C ALA A 371 -2.55 -18.92 -8.25
N ASP A 372 -3.62 -19.50 -7.69
CA ASP A 372 -4.85 -19.82 -8.39
C ASP A 372 -5.64 -18.55 -8.78
N GLU A 373 -5.66 -17.53 -7.91
CA GLU A 373 -6.30 -16.23 -8.18
C GLU A 373 -5.53 -15.40 -9.23
N ILE A 374 -4.20 -15.42 -9.23
CA ILE A 374 -3.37 -14.82 -10.28
C ILE A 374 -3.71 -15.50 -11.63
N LYS A 375 -3.77 -16.84 -11.66
CA LYS A 375 -4.15 -17.60 -12.86
C LYS A 375 -5.57 -17.30 -13.34
N LEU A 376 -6.51 -17.14 -12.41
CA LEU A 376 -7.89 -16.74 -12.73
C LEU A 376 -7.92 -15.33 -13.34
N LEU A 377 -7.22 -14.35 -12.76
CA LEU A 377 -7.16 -13.00 -13.31
C LEU A 377 -6.47 -12.96 -14.68
N GLU A 378 -5.39 -13.72 -14.86
CA GLU A 378 -4.72 -13.89 -16.16
C GLU A 378 -5.67 -14.47 -17.23
N SER A 379 -6.51 -15.46 -16.90
CA SER A 379 -7.43 -16.08 -17.86
C SER A 379 -8.61 -15.19 -18.27
N LEU A 380 -8.97 -14.18 -17.47
CA LEU A 380 -10.01 -13.20 -17.83
C LEU A 380 -9.55 -12.24 -18.95
N ILE A 381 -8.25 -12.12 -19.24
CA ILE A 381 -7.71 -11.18 -20.22
C ILE A 381 -8.07 -11.63 -21.64
N GLY A 382 -8.98 -10.90 -22.29
CA GLY A 382 -9.48 -11.21 -23.63
C GLY A 382 -10.58 -12.28 -23.69
N MET A 383 -10.94 -12.90 -22.55
CA MET A 383 -12.08 -13.81 -22.45
C MET A 383 -13.39 -13.07 -22.76
N ASP A 384 -14.28 -13.69 -23.52
CA ASP A 384 -15.66 -13.23 -23.67
C ASP A 384 -16.50 -13.72 -22.48
N ALA A 385 -17.13 -12.77 -21.78
CA ALA A 385 -17.93 -13.03 -20.59
C ALA A 385 -19.34 -13.56 -20.88
N ASP A 386 -19.78 -13.53 -22.14
CA ASP A 386 -21.05 -14.14 -22.55
C ASP A 386 -20.94 -15.63 -22.87
N THR A 387 -19.73 -16.19 -22.81
CA THR A 387 -19.47 -17.63 -22.96
C THR A 387 -20.00 -18.45 -21.79
N ASP A 388 -20.36 -19.71 -22.07
CA ASP A 388 -20.74 -20.68 -21.03
C ASP A 388 -19.60 -20.98 -20.06
N GLU A 389 -18.33 -20.87 -20.49
CA GLU A 389 -17.16 -21.03 -19.63
C GLU A 389 -17.11 -19.95 -18.53
N PHE A 390 -17.21 -18.67 -18.91
CA PHE A 390 -17.23 -17.58 -17.94
C PHE A 390 -18.43 -17.70 -16.99
N ARG A 391 -19.62 -18.00 -17.53
CA ARG A 391 -20.86 -18.14 -16.75
C ARG A 391 -20.82 -19.33 -15.79
N ALA A 392 -20.21 -20.44 -16.19
CA ALA A 392 -19.96 -21.57 -15.31
C ALA A 392 -18.98 -21.20 -14.19
N LYS A 393 -17.90 -20.47 -14.51
CA LYS A 393 -16.88 -20.10 -13.51
C LYS A 393 -17.36 -19.07 -12.49
N ASP A 394 -18.10 -18.05 -12.92
CA ASP A 394 -18.74 -17.09 -12.01
C ASP A 394 -19.72 -17.81 -11.08
N LYS A 395 -20.56 -18.72 -11.61
CA LYS A 395 -21.49 -19.52 -10.81
C LYS A 395 -20.79 -20.43 -9.79
N GLU A 396 -19.67 -21.05 -10.17
CA GLU A 396 -18.82 -21.88 -9.29
C GLU A 396 -18.29 -21.05 -8.10
N LEU A 397 -17.67 -19.90 -8.37
CA LEU A 397 -17.08 -19.02 -7.37
C LEU A 397 -18.15 -18.38 -6.47
N GLN A 398 -19.28 -17.95 -7.07
CA GLN A 398 -20.44 -17.46 -6.35
C GLN A 398 -21.02 -18.53 -5.42
N ALA A 399 -21.06 -19.80 -5.82
CA ALA A 399 -21.50 -20.89 -4.95
C ALA A 399 -20.51 -21.13 -3.80
N ALA A 400 -19.20 -21.14 -4.06
CA ALA A 400 -18.15 -21.35 -3.06
C ALA A 400 -18.22 -20.32 -1.91
N GLY A 401 -18.39 -19.03 -2.24
CA GLY A 401 -18.50 -17.98 -1.23
C GLY A 401 -19.89 -17.82 -0.57
N ALA A 402 -20.93 -18.51 -1.05
CA ALA A 402 -22.32 -18.22 -0.66
C ALA A 402 -22.59 -18.36 0.86
N SER A 403 -21.91 -19.28 1.53
CA SER A 403 -22.03 -19.46 2.98
C SER A 403 -21.48 -18.26 3.76
N GLU A 404 -20.32 -17.75 3.35
CA GLU A 404 -19.69 -16.60 3.99
C GLU A 404 -20.48 -15.31 3.73
N ARG A 405 -20.96 -15.11 2.49
CA ARG A 405 -21.82 -13.98 2.14
C ARG A 405 -23.09 -13.93 3.00
N ARG A 406 -23.79 -15.07 3.17
CA ARG A 406 -24.95 -15.16 4.09
C ARG A 406 -24.57 -14.80 5.53
N ARG A 407 -23.47 -15.36 6.05
CA ARG A 407 -23.00 -15.11 7.42
C ARG A 407 -22.68 -13.63 7.67
N ILE A 408 -22.07 -12.95 6.70
CA ILE A 408 -21.74 -11.52 6.82
C ILE A 408 -22.98 -10.64 6.61
N GLN A 409 -23.88 -10.98 5.68
CA GLN A 409 -25.17 -10.28 5.51
C GLN A 409 -25.96 -10.26 6.82
N GLU A 410 -26.13 -11.41 7.46
CA GLU A 410 -26.80 -11.51 8.76
C GLU A 410 -26.17 -10.58 9.83
N GLN A 411 -24.85 -10.41 9.84
CA GLN A 411 -24.18 -9.50 10.78
C GLN A 411 -24.49 -8.03 10.46
N VAL A 412 -24.54 -7.67 9.17
CA VAL A 412 -24.91 -6.32 8.71
C VAL A 412 -26.36 -6.03 9.11
N ASP A 413 -27.28 -6.94 8.84
CA ASP A 413 -28.70 -6.81 9.19
C ASP A 413 -28.90 -6.68 10.71
N LYS A 414 -28.22 -7.54 11.49
CA LYS A 414 -28.23 -7.48 12.96
C LYS A 414 -27.65 -6.15 13.48
N LYS A 415 -26.67 -5.55 12.80
CA LYS A 415 -26.10 -4.23 13.15
C LYS A 415 -27.08 -3.09 12.79
N ALA A 416 -27.67 -3.12 11.60
CA ALA A 416 -28.67 -2.15 11.14
C ALA A 416 -29.92 -2.15 12.03
N ALA A 417 -30.46 -3.32 12.36
CA ALA A 417 -31.61 -3.46 13.27
C ALA A 417 -31.30 -2.92 14.69
N LYS A 418 -30.08 -3.12 15.19
CA LYS A 418 -29.62 -2.53 16.48
C LYS A 418 -29.48 -1.01 16.40
N ALA A 419 -29.00 -0.46 15.28
CA ALA A 419 -28.91 0.99 15.06
C ALA A 419 -30.30 1.63 15.03
N ASN A 420 -31.25 1.06 14.27
CA ASN A 420 -32.63 1.55 14.17
C ASN A 420 -33.33 1.53 15.53
N LYS A 421 -33.18 0.46 16.34
CA LYS A 421 -33.72 0.39 17.71
C LYS A 421 -33.08 1.39 18.69
N LYS A 422 -31.84 1.81 18.49
CA LYS A 422 -31.22 2.92 19.25
C LYS A 422 -31.76 4.27 18.78
N GLY A 423 -31.92 4.45 17.47
CA GLY A 423 -32.48 5.65 16.85
C GLY A 423 -33.92 5.93 17.31
N SER A 424 -34.79 4.92 17.33
CA SER A 424 -36.18 5.08 17.82
C SER A 424 -36.19 5.50 19.28
N ARG A 425 -35.52 4.76 20.17
CA ARG A 425 -35.41 5.09 21.61
C ARG A 425 -34.84 6.48 21.87
N SER A 426 -33.95 6.98 21.01
CA SER A 426 -33.43 8.35 21.11
C SER A 426 -34.42 9.42 20.64
N ARG A 427 -35.29 9.10 19.66
CA ARG A 427 -36.40 9.98 19.25
C ARG A 427 -37.49 10.00 20.31
N ASP A 428 -37.86 8.85 20.85
CA ASP A 428 -38.86 8.72 21.92
C ASP A 428 -38.44 9.51 23.17
N LYS A 429 -37.18 9.40 23.58
CA LYS A 429 -36.61 10.22 24.69
C LYS A 429 -36.53 11.72 24.39
N LYS A 430 -36.35 12.13 23.12
CA LYS A 430 -36.40 13.55 22.75
C LYS A 430 -37.84 14.08 22.75
N LYS A 431 -38.81 13.27 22.31
CA LYS A 431 -40.23 13.64 22.33
C LYS A 431 -40.75 13.78 23.76
N ALA A 432 -40.47 12.81 24.63
CA ALA A 432 -40.84 12.87 26.05
C ALA A 432 -40.27 14.11 26.77
N LYS A 433 -39.06 14.56 26.40
CA LYS A 433 -38.46 15.79 26.94
C LYS A 433 -38.96 17.10 26.30
N GLY A 434 -39.65 17.03 25.16
CA GLY A 434 -40.31 18.20 24.55
C GLY A 434 -41.72 18.39 25.10
N ASP A 435 -42.47 17.31 25.31
CA ASP A 435 -43.80 17.35 25.92
C ASP A 435 -43.78 17.80 27.41
N GLU A 436 -42.61 17.78 28.06
CA GLU A 436 -42.39 18.34 29.41
C GLU A 436 -42.03 19.85 29.41
N SER A 437 -41.59 20.44 28.29
CA SER A 437 -41.19 21.87 28.25
C SER A 437 -42.31 22.83 27.80
N ASP A 438 -43.43 22.30 27.31
CA ASP A 438 -44.60 23.09 26.88
C ASP A 438 -45.72 23.10 27.97
N ARG A 439 -45.34 23.01 29.24
CA ARG A 439 -46.27 22.87 30.40
C ARG A 439 -45.95 23.78 31.61
N ASP A 440 -45.24 24.88 31.40
CA ASP A 440 -45.06 25.99 32.37
C ASP A 440 -45.51 27.32 31.73
#